data_AF-A0A8C3CZU4-F1
#
_entry.id   AF-A0A8C3CZU4-F1
#
_cell.length_a   1.000
_cell.length_b   1.000
_cell.length_c   1.000
_cell.angle_alpha   90.00
_cell.angle_beta   90.00
_cell.angle_gamma   90.00
#
_symmetry.space_group_name_H-M   'P 1'
#
loop_
_entity.id
_entity.type
_entity.pdbx_description
1 polymer ?
#
loop_
_entity_poly.entity_id
_entity_poly.type
_entity_poly.pdbx_seq_one_letter_code
_entity_poly.pdbx_strand_id
1 'polypeptide(L)'
;MPGSPPPGGAGAAGGAGRRPRLAEVQPRRGGRGRAAPGPARGYKAGGTSGGTRAGGCQRGAATMVLSAADKTNVKGVFSKIGGHAEEYGAETLERMFIAYPQTKTYFPHFDLQHGSAQIKAHGKKVAAALVEAVNHIDDIAGALSKLSDLHAQKLRVDPVNFKFLGHCFLVVVAIHHPAALTPELDPPCCQPSNCKQPNDLK
;
A
#
# COMPACT_ATOMS: atom_id res chain seq x y z
N MET A 1 -0.31 62.60 16.44
CA MET A 1 0.98 62.99 15.83
C MET A 1 1.65 61.72 15.31
N PRO A 2 1.97 61.66 14.01
CA PRO A 2 2.54 60.50 13.33
C PRO A 2 4.06 60.41 13.59
N GLY A 3 4.61 59.20 13.54
CA GLY A 3 6.05 58.96 13.65
C GLY A 3 6.45 57.74 12.84
N SER A 4 6.58 57.92 11.53
CA SER A 4 7.22 56.99 10.60
C SER A 4 8.69 57.41 10.33
N PRO A 5 9.53 56.51 9.75
CA PRO A 5 10.98 56.31 9.97
C PRO A 5 11.85 57.19 9.03
N PRO A 6 13.09 56.88 8.54
CA PRO A 6 14.12 55.81 8.71
C PRO A 6 15.56 56.46 8.85
N PRO A 7 16.74 56.03 8.30
CA PRO A 7 17.16 54.82 7.53
C PRO A 7 18.57 54.23 7.82
N GLY A 8 18.88 53.12 7.14
CA GLY A 8 20.16 52.97 6.44
C GLY A 8 21.17 51.97 7.01
N GLY A 9 21.65 51.06 6.15
CA GLY A 9 22.80 50.21 6.45
C GLY A 9 23.00 49.05 5.48
N ALA A 10 23.41 49.37 4.25
CA ALA A 10 23.82 48.41 3.23
C ALA A 10 25.17 47.72 3.58
N GLY A 11 25.36 46.49 3.11
CA GLY A 11 26.66 45.81 3.12
C GLY A 11 26.63 44.55 2.26
N ALA A 12 27.41 44.56 1.18
CA ALA A 12 27.41 43.60 0.07
C ALA A 12 28.56 42.57 0.16
N ALA A 13 28.57 41.66 -0.84
CA ALA A 13 29.61 40.69 -1.23
C ALA A 13 29.62 39.38 -0.42
N GLY A 14 29.78 38.18 -0.99
CA GLY A 14 30.11 37.72 -2.33
C GLY A 14 30.43 36.21 -2.19
N GLY A 15 30.18 35.38 -3.20
CA GLY A 15 30.49 33.95 -3.06
C GLY A 15 30.04 33.09 -4.22
N ALA A 16 30.97 32.86 -5.16
CA ALA A 16 30.79 32.08 -6.36
C ALA A 16 30.48 30.59 -6.11
N GLY A 17 29.55 30.08 -6.93
CA GLY A 17 29.55 28.78 -7.58
C GLY A 17 30.03 27.53 -6.82
N ARG A 18 29.13 26.56 -6.67
CA ARG A 18 29.43 25.12 -6.84
C ARG A 18 28.16 24.37 -7.24
N ARG A 19 28.09 23.99 -8.52
CA ARG A 19 27.14 23.00 -9.06
C ARG A 19 27.51 21.62 -8.50
N PRO A 20 26.55 20.79 -8.04
CA PRO A 20 26.85 19.39 -7.77
C PRO A 20 27.02 18.64 -9.09
N ARG A 21 28.16 17.95 -9.19
CA ARG A 21 28.61 17.12 -10.31
C ARG A 21 27.68 15.91 -10.46
N LEU A 22 27.12 15.72 -11.66
CA LEU A 22 26.42 14.50 -12.04
C LEU A 22 27.33 13.27 -11.82
N ALA A 23 26.77 12.24 -11.19
CA ALA A 23 27.34 10.91 -11.16
C ALA A 23 27.12 10.23 -12.51
N GLU A 24 28.20 10.04 -13.27
CA GLU A 24 28.23 9.11 -14.42
C GLU A 24 28.31 7.66 -13.89
N VAL A 25 27.23 6.91 -14.08
CA VAL A 25 27.21 5.45 -13.89
C VAL A 25 27.53 4.81 -15.23
N GLN A 26 28.68 4.16 -15.33
CA GLN A 26 29.09 3.37 -16.50
C GLN A 26 28.29 2.05 -16.61
N PRO A 27 27.89 1.62 -17.82
CA PRO A 27 27.26 0.32 -18.03
C PRO A 27 28.29 -0.82 -18.02
N ARG A 28 28.04 -1.84 -17.17
CA ARG A 28 28.83 -3.07 -17.13
C ARG A 28 28.56 -3.92 -18.37
N ARG A 29 29.62 -4.12 -19.18
CA ARG A 29 29.67 -5.05 -20.32
C ARG A 29 29.49 -6.50 -19.84
N GLY A 30 28.72 -7.25 -20.65
CA GLY A 30 28.39 -8.64 -20.44
C GLY A 30 29.54 -9.62 -20.73
N GLY A 31 29.32 -10.85 -20.26
CA GLY A 31 30.19 -12.00 -20.52
C GLY A 31 29.58 -13.24 -19.88
N ARG A 32 28.66 -13.91 -20.57
CA ARG A 32 28.30 -15.31 -20.28
C ARG A 32 28.41 -16.10 -21.57
N GLY A 33 29.53 -16.82 -21.70
CA GLY A 33 29.67 -17.89 -22.66
C GLY A 33 28.65 -18.98 -22.37
N ARG A 34 27.97 -19.46 -23.41
CA ARG A 34 27.28 -20.74 -23.39
C ARG A 34 27.78 -21.55 -24.57
N ALA A 35 28.47 -22.63 -24.23
CA ALA A 35 28.87 -23.69 -25.12
C ALA A 35 27.63 -24.38 -25.70
N ALA A 36 27.70 -24.68 -27.00
CA ALA A 36 26.80 -25.59 -27.69
C ALA A 36 27.23 -27.05 -27.42
N PRO A 37 26.28 -27.99 -27.39
CA PRO A 37 26.54 -29.35 -27.83
C PRO A 37 25.65 -29.74 -29.01
N GLY A 38 26.25 -30.45 -29.96
CA GLY A 38 25.62 -30.99 -31.17
C GLY A 38 24.73 -32.21 -30.92
N PRO A 39 24.18 -32.80 -32.00
CA PRO A 39 23.01 -33.68 -31.94
C PRO A 39 23.39 -35.17 -31.99
N ALA A 40 22.59 -36.03 -31.35
CA ALA A 40 22.42 -37.42 -31.79
C ALA A 40 21.27 -38.16 -31.08
N ARG A 41 20.53 -38.90 -31.93
CA ARG A 41 19.81 -40.16 -31.70
C ARG A 41 18.48 -40.15 -30.96
N GLY A 42 17.45 -40.52 -31.73
CA GLY A 42 16.15 -40.94 -31.23
C GLY A 42 16.13 -42.39 -30.77
N TYR A 43 15.07 -42.71 -30.02
CA TYR A 43 14.54 -44.06 -29.82
C TYR A 43 13.01 -43.95 -29.71
N LYS A 44 12.32 -44.87 -30.38
CA LYS A 44 10.88 -45.12 -30.29
C LYS A 44 10.62 -46.29 -29.33
N ALA A 45 9.62 -46.15 -28.46
CA ALA A 45 8.75 -47.17 -27.82
C ALA A 45 8.04 -46.43 -26.66
N GLY A 46 6.75 -46.53 -26.35
CA GLY A 46 5.76 -47.60 -26.48
C GLY A 46 5.21 -47.88 -25.06
N GLY A 47 3.90 -47.69 -24.83
CA GLY A 47 3.15 -48.43 -23.79
C GLY A 47 2.85 -47.77 -22.42
N THR A 48 1.54 -47.67 -22.15
CA THR A 48 0.80 -48.03 -20.91
C THR A 48 0.82 -47.18 -19.64
N SER A 49 -0.38 -46.66 -19.31
CA SER A 49 -1.10 -46.63 -18.02
C SER A 49 -0.33 -46.62 -16.68
N GLY A 50 -0.68 -45.65 -15.83
CA GLY A 50 -0.47 -45.74 -14.38
C GLY A 50 -0.57 -44.37 -13.71
N GLY A 51 -1.62 -44.16 -12.91
CA GLY A 51 -1.84 -42.91 -12.20
C GLY A 51 -0.93 -42.76 -10.98
N THR A 52 -0.44 -41.54 -10.77
CA THR A 52 -0.23 -40.95 -9.43
C THR A 52 -0.13 -39.44 -9.62
N ARG A 53 -1.15 -38.71 -9.15
CA ARG A 53 -1.16 -37.23 -9.14
C ARG A 53 -0.17 -36.75 -8.09
N ALA A 54 1.09 -36.56 -8.49
CA ALA A 54 2.00 -35.69 -7.78
C ALA A 54 1.50 -34.25 -7.92
N GLY A 55 1.02 -33.68 -6.81
CA GLY A 55 0.64 -32.27 -6.71
C GLY A 55 1.86 -31.39 -6.94
N GLY A 56 2.07 -30.98 -8.19
CA GLY A 56 3.00 -29.91 -8.52
C GLY A 56 2.46 -28.60 -7.96
N CYS A 57 3.14 -28.04 -6.96
CA CYS A 57 3.00 -26.64 -6.59
C CYS A 57 3.56 -25.81 -7.75
N GLN A 58 2.72 -25.57 -8.74
CA GLN A 58 3.00 -24.66 -9.83
C GLN A 58 3.03 -23.26 -9.22
N ARG A 59 4.22 -22.81 -8.87
CA ARG A 59 4.51 -21.42 -8.49
C ARG A 59 4.53 -20.59 -9.79
N GLY A 60 3.37 -20.51 -10.43
CA GLY A 60 3.12 -19.57 -11.52
C GLY A 60 3.14 -18.16 -10.96
N ALA A 61 3.72 -17.22 -11.71
CA ALA A 61 3.65 -15.80 -11.40
C ALA A 61 2.17 -15.43 -11.20
N ALA A 62 1.80 -15.11 -9.95
CA ALA A 62 0.43 -14.78 -9.60
C ALA A 62 0.07 -13.45 -10.27
N THR A 63 -0.61 -13.52 -11.41
CA THR A 63 -1.62 -12.51 -11.75
C THR A 63 -2.57 -12.49 -10.55
N MET A 64 -2.53 -11.41 -9.75
CA MET A 64 -3.39 -11.23 -8.58
C MET A 64 -4.85 -11.14 -9.02
N VAL A 65 -5.46 -12.29 -9.26
CA VAL A 65 -6.90 -12.46 -9.39
C VAL A 65 -7.36 -13.00 -8.06
N LEU A 66 -8.14 -12.20 -7.34
CA LEU A 66 -8.76 -12.61 -6.09
C LEU A 66 -9.58 -13.89 -6.32
N SER A 67 -9.40 -14.90 -5.48
CA SER A 67 -10.22 -16.11 -5.56
C SER A 67 -11.68 -15.81 -5.20
N ALA A 68 -12.60 -16.72 -5.51
CA ALA A 68 -14.00 -16.56 -5.12
C ALA A 68 -14.16 -16.48 -3.59
N ALA A 69 -13.33 -17.21 -2.84
CA ALA A 69 -13.30 -17.15 -1.39
C ALA A 69 -12.82 -15.77 -0.91
N ASP A 70 -11.72 -15.25 -1.47
CA ASP A 70 -11.20 -13.91 -1.13
C ASP A 70 -12.26 -12.82 -1.39
N LYS A 71 -12.93 -12.87 -2.55
CA LYS A 71 -13.98 -11.92 -2.89
C LYS A 71 -15.14 -11.95 -1.89
N THR A 72 -15.55 -13.16 -1.48
CA THR A 72 -16.62 -13.35 -0.48
C THR A 72 -16.21 -12.77 0.86
N ASN A 73 -14.99 -13.05 1.30
CA ASN A 73 -14.47 -12.58 2.57
C ASN A 73 -14.31 -11.06 2.62
N VAL A 74 -13.75 -10.46 1.56
CA VAL A 74 -13.64 -9.00 1.44
C VAL A 74 -15.01 -8.34 1.50
N LYS A 75 -16.00 -8.86 0.76
CA LYS A 75 -17.39 -8.36 0.83
C LYS A 75 -17.98 -8.49 2.23
N GLY A 76 -17.72 -9.61 2.91
CA GLY A 76 -18.18 -9.86 4.29
C GLY A 76 -17.55 -8.93 5.34
N VAL A 77 -16.29 -8.51 5.14
CA VAL A 77 -15.65 -7.49 5.99
C VAL A 77 -16.26 -6.11 5.71
N PHE A 78 -16.38 -5.74 4.43
CA PHE A 78 -16.84 -4.41 4.04
C PHE A 78 -18.33 -4.15 4.33
N SER A 79 -19.17 -5.19 4.41
CA SER A 79 -20.55 -5.04 4.86
C SER A 79 -20.68 -4.54 6.30
N LYS A 80 -19.67 -4.83 7.16
CA LYS A 80 -19.60 -4.34 8.54
C LYS A 80 -19.08 -2.90 8.63
N ILE A 81 -18.29 -2.47 7.64
CA ILE A 81 -17.65 -1.15 7.59
C ILE A 81 -18.60 -0.06 7.06
N GLY A 82 -19.57 -0.42 6.21
CA GLY A 82 -20.38 0.55 5.46
C GLY A 82 -21.05 1.65 6.31
N GLY A 83 -21.53 1.31 7.52
CA GLY A 83 -22.13 2.27 8.45
C GLY A 83 -21.14 3.19 9.17
N HIS A 84 -19.85 2.86 9.18
CA HIS A 84 -18.79 3.52 9.94
C HIS A 84 -17.70 4.11 9.04
N ALA A 85 -17.96 4.24 7.73
CA ALA A 85 -16.97 4.64 6.74
C ALA A 85 -16.25 5.98 7.08
N GLU A 86 -16.98 6.96 7.61
CA GLU A 86 -16.39 8.24 8.02
C GLU A 86 -15.46 8.09 9.24
N GLU A 87 -15.91 7.37 10.26
CA GLU A 87 -15.17 7.16 11.50
C GLU A 87 -13.90 6.32 11.27
N TYR A 88 -14.05 5.17 10.61
CA TYR A 88 -12.91 4.28 10.33
C TYR A 88 -11.95 4.89 9.32
N GLY A 89 -12.47 5.66 8.34
CA GLY A 89 -11.65 6.40 7.40
C GLY A 89 -10.82 7.48 8.10
N ALA A 90 -11.41 8.23 9.02
CA ALA A 90 -10.70 9.24 9.81
C ALA A 90 -9.64 8.60 10.70
N GLU A 91 -9.99 7.55 11.46
CA GLU A 91 -9.07 6.85 12.34
C GLU A 91 -7.88 6.24 11.56
N THR A 92 -8.14 5.70 10.37
CA THR A 92 -7.09 5.18 9.48
C THR A 92 -6.08 6.27 9.13
N LEU A 93 -6.55 7.46 8.76
CA LEU A 93 -5.68 8.59 8.41
C LEU A 93 -4.91 9.11 9.62
N GLU A 94 -5.56 9.25 10.78
CA GLU A 94 -4.89 9.69 12.01
C GLU A 94 -3.77 8.72 12.39
N ARG A 95 -4.03 7.41 12.36
CA ARG A 95 -3.01 6.36 12.60
C ARG A 95 -1.87 6.45 11.60
N MET A 96 -2.17 6.67 10.32
CA MET A 96 -1.14 6.83 9.29
C MET A 96 -0.27 8.05 9.57
N PHE A 97 -0.84 9.19 9.92
CA PHE A 97 -0.07 10.39 10.22
C PHE A 97 0.79 10.25 11.48
N ILE A 98 0.36 9.47 12.47
CA ILE A 98 1.14 9.20 13.68
C ILE A 98 2.27 8.20 13.40
N ALA A 99 1.95 7.04 12.82
CA ALA A 99 2.91 5.95 12.60
C ALA A 99 3.90 6.23 11.45
N TYR A 100 3.48 7.03 10.48
CA TYR A 100 4.21 7.29 9.25
C TYR A 100 4.29 8.80 8.94
N PRO A 101 5.02 9.60 9.74
CA PRO A 101 4.96 11.06 9.65
C PRO A 101 5.34 11.66 8.29
N GLN A 102 6.15 10.96 7.48
CA GLN A 102 6.48 11.40 6.11
C GLN A 102 5.25 11.56 5.22
N THR A 103 4.15 10.85 5.51
CA THR A 103 2.89 10.95 4.76
C THR A 103 2.20 12.31 4.93
N LYS A 104 2.52 13.06 6.00
CA LYS A 104 1.97 14.41 6.24
C LYS A 104 2.37 15.42 5.17
N THR A 105 3.47 15.17 4.44
CA THR A 105 3.95 16.05 3.37
C THR A 105 2.95 16.22 2.21
N TYR A 106 2.02 15.28 2.05
CA TYR A 106 0.94 15.36 1.06
C TYR A 106 -0.26 16.21 1.53
N PHE A 107 -0.30 16.61 2.80
CA PHE A 107 -1.42 17.31 3.42
C PHE A 107 -1.02 18.64 4.09
N PRO A 108 -0.20 19.52 3.47
CA PRO A 108 0.20 20.78 4.09
C PRO A 108 -0.95 21.78 4.25
N HIS A 109 -2.09 21.52 3.61
CA HIS A 109 -3.29 22.36 3.62
C HIS A 109 -4.37 21.87 4.59
N PHE A 110 -4.08 20.82 5.35
CA PHE A 110 -5.01 20.24 6.31
C PHE A 110 -4.62 20.64 7.73
N ASP A 111 -5.63 20.89 8.55
CA ASP A 111 -5.55 20.72 9.98
C ASP A 111 -5.44 19.22 10.28
N LEU A 112 -4.29 18.82 10.82
CA LEU A 112 -3.97 17.43 11.15
C LEU A 112 -4.16 17.11 12.65
N GLN A 113 -4.81 17.99 13.40
CA GLN A 113 -5.17 17.71 14.79
C GLN A 113 -6.24 16.62 14.88
N HIS A 114 -6.23 15.90 16.02
CA HIS A 114 -7.22 14.86 16.29
C HIS A 114 -8.63 15.44 16.22
N GLY A 115 -9.53 14.74 15.53
CA GLY A 115 -10.92 15.17 15.38
C GLY A 115 -11.15 16.24 14.30
N SER A 116 -10.11 16.65 13.56
CA SER A 116 -10.19 17.59 12.45
C SER A 116 -11.31 17.23 11.47
N ALA A 117 -12.16 18.22 11.15
CA ALA A 117 -13.22 18.04 10.17
C ALA A 117 -12.66 17.73 8.77
N GLN A 118 -11.46 18.23 8.44
CA GLN A 118 -10.81 17.95 7.16
C GLN A 118 -10.35 16.49 7.07
N ILE A 119 -9.79 15.94 8.16
CA ILE A 119 -9.45 14.52 8.24
C ILE A 119 -10.70 13.66 8.10
N LYS A 120 -11.78 13.96 8.85
CA LYS A 120 -13.04 13.21 8.76
C LYS A 120 -13.63 13.22 7.35
N ALA A 121 -13.72 14.39 6.74
CA ALA A 121 -14.25 14.53 5.39
C ALA A 121 -13.40 13.80 4.34
N HIS A 122 -12.06 13.80 4.50
CA HIS A 122 -11.18 13.06 3.59
C HIS A 122 -11.24 11.55 3.84
N GLY A 123 -11.25 11.12 5.10
CA GLY A 123 -11.41 9.72 5.51
C GLY A 123 -12.68 9.10 4.94
N LYS A 124 -13.80 9.84 4.99
CA LYS A 124 -15.06 9.42 4.34
C LYS A 124 -14.89 9.16 2.85
N LYS A 125 -14.17 10.02 2.12
CA LYS A 125 -13.92 9.85 0.67
C LYS A 125 -13.06 8.60 0.40
N VAL A 126 -12.03 8.37 1.22
CA VAL A 126 -11.17 7.18 1.11
C VAL A 126 -11.98 5.91 1.36
N ALA A 127 -12.74 5.86 2.46
CA ALA A 127 -13.56 4.70 2.79
C ALA A 127 -14.65 4.44 1.73
N ALA A 128 -15.30 5.50 1.22
CA ALA A 128 -16.28 5.36 0.13
C ALA A 128 -15.65 4.79 -1.15
N ALA A 129 -14.44 5.22 -1.51
CA ALA A 129 -13.73 4.67 -2.66
C ALA A 129 -13.36 3.19 -2.47
N LEU A 130 -13.00 2.78 -1.24
CA LEU A 130 -12.75 1.36 -0.93
C LEU A 130 -14.04 0.53 -1.01
N VAL A 131 -15.16 1.05 -0.50
CA VAL A 131 -16.47 0.40 -0.63
C VAL A 131 -16.85 0.24 -2.10
N GLU A 132 -16.65 1.29 -2.91
CA GLU A 132 -16.90 1.24 -4.34
C GLU A 132 -16.04 0.17 -5.04
N ALA A 133 -14.76 0.08 -4.70
CA ALA A 133 -13.87 -0.96 -5.21
C ALA A 133 -14.39 -2.38 -4.89
N VAL A 134 -14.94 -2.58 -3.69
CA VAL A 134 -15.50 -3.88 -3.28
C VAL A 134 -16.83 -4.19 -3.97
N ASN A 135 -17.66 -3.17 -4.24
CA ASN A 135 -18.87 -3.34 -5.06
C ASN A 135 -18.52 -3.76 -6.49
N HIS A 136 -17.39 -3.28 -7.00
CA HIS A 136 -16.84 -3.59 -8.32
C HIS A 136 -15.63 -4.53 -8.26
N ILE A 137 -15.62 -5.52 -7.36
CA ILE A 137 -14.44 -6.37 -7.09
C ILE A 137 -13.91 -7.15 -8.31
N ASP A 138 -14.74 -7.34 -9.34
CA ASP A 138 -14.39 -7.99 -10.60
C ASP A 138 -13.81 -7.01 -11.65
N ASP A 139 -14.01 -5.70 -11.48
CA ASP A 139 -13.51 -4.62 -12.33
C ASP A 139 -13.06 -3.38 -11.50
N ILE A 140 -12.10 -3.61 -10.59
CA ILE A 140 -11.57 -2.55 -9.72
C ILE A 140 -10.87 -1.46 -10.56
N ALA A 141 -10.19 -1.86 -11.64
CA ALA A 141 -9.47 -0.94 -12.52
C ALA A 141 -10.42 0.03 -13.23
N GLY A 142 -11.56 -0.47 -13.75
CA GLY A 142 -12.59 0.36 -14.34
C GLY A 142 -13.22 1.31 -13.31
N ALA A 143 -13.65 0.76 -12.16
CA ALA A 143 -14.33 1.52 -11.11
C ALA A 143 -13.47 2.67 -10.53
N LEU A 144 -12.17 2.42 -10.32
CA LEU A 144 -11.25 3.40 -9.74
C LEU A 144 -10.40 4.17 -10.77
N SER A 145 -10.68 4.05 -12.07
CA SER A 145 -9.90 4.68 -13.15
C SER A 145 -9.65 6.18 -12.91
N LYS A 146 -10.71 6.96 -12.68
CA LYS A 146 -10.62 8.40 -12.40
C LYS A 146 -9.80 8.73 -11.15
N LEU A 147 -9.88 7.88 -10.13
CA LEU A 147 -9.13 8.06 -8.88
C LEU A 147 -7.65 7.74 -9.07
N SER A 148 -7.35 6.72 -9.89
CA SER A 148 -6.00 6.38 -10.32
C SER A 148 -5.35 7.53 -11.09
N ASP A 149 -6.06 8.11 -12.06
CA ASP A 149 -5.58 9.28 -12.82
C ASP A 149 -5.33 10.49 -11.92
N LEU A 150 -6.22 10.74 -10.95
CA LEU A 150 -6.06 11.82 -9.98
C LEU A 150 -4.76 11.65 -9.18
N HIS A 151 -4.49 10.44 -8.67
CA HIS A 151 -3.28 10.15 -7.89
C HIS A 151 -2.02 10.17 -8.74
N ALA A 152 -2.07 9.68 -9.98
CA ALA A 152 -0.92 9.64 -10.87
C ALA A 152 -0.55 11.02 -11.43
N GLN A 153 -1.54 11.79 -11.90
CA GLN A 153 -1.28 12.99 -12.69
C GLN A 153 -1.26 14.27 -11.86
N LYS A 154 -2.16 14.38 -10.88
CA LYS A 154 -2.33 15.61 -10.09
C LYS A 154 -1.66 15.53 -8.73
N LEU A 155 -1.96 14.50 -7.94
CA LEU A 155 -1.46 14.39 -6.56
C LEU A 155 -0.03 13.85 -6.49
N ARG A 156 0.35 12.97 -7.43
CA ARG A 156 1.68 12.36 -7.55
C ARG A 156 2.15 11.72 -6.24
N VAL A 157 1.25 11.01 -5.56
CA VAL A 157 1.57 10.26 -4.34
C VAL A 157 2.48 9.09 -4.70
N ASP A 158 3.60 8.95 -3.99
CA ASP A 158 4.53 7.84 -4.24
C ASP A 158 3.84 6.50 -3.89
N PRO A 159 3.89 5.50 -4.79
CA PRO A 159 3.29 4.18 -4.60
C PRO A 159 3.61 3.52 -3.24
N VAL A 160 4.76 3.82 -2.62
CA VAL A 160 5.12 3.27 -1.31
C VAL A 160 4.13 3.64 -0.21
N ASN A 161 3.51 4.83 -0.27
CA ASN A 161 2.64 5.33 0.79
C ASN A 161 1.29 4.63 0.84
N PHE A 162 0.82 4.05 -0.26
CA PHE A 162 -0.43 3.27 -0.28
C PHE A 162 -0.35 2.03 0.62
N LYS A 163 0.86 1.48 0.80
CA LYS A 163 1.07 0.34 1.72
C LYS A 163 0.86 0.75 3.18
N PHE A 164 1.22 1.97 3.56
CA PHE A 164 0.99 2.50 4.90
C PHE A 164 -0.49 2.71 5.16
N LEU A 165 -1.21 3.29 4.19
CA LEU A 165 -2.66 3.46 4.28
C LEU A 165 -3.37 2.09 4.41
N GLY A 166 -3.01 1.12 3.57
CA GLY A 166 -3.56 -0.23 3.63
C GLY A 166 -3.29 -0.94 4.96
N HIS A 167 -2.08 -0.81 5.49
CA HIS A 167 -1.73 -1.37 6.80
C HIS A 167 -2.53 -0.72 7.93
N CYS A 168 -2.61 0.61 7.99
CA CYS A 168 -3.39 1.31 9.01
C CYS A 168 -4.89 0.96 8.92
N PHE A 169 -5.43 0.79 7.71
CA PHE A 169 -6.82 0.37 7.51
C PHE A 169 -7.07 -1.03 8.08
N LEU A 170 -6.18 -1.99 7.81
CA LEU A 170 -6.27 -3.34 8.40
C LEU A 170 -6.25 -3.29 9.93
N VAL A 171 -5.39 -2.45 10.53
CA VAL A 171 -5.35 -2.27 11.99
C VAL A 171 -6.67 -1.73 12.52
N VAL A 172 -7.30 -0.74 11.86
CA VAL A 172 -8.60 -0.20 12.28
C VAL A 172 -9.68 -1.28 12.19
N VAL A 173 -9.72 -2.05 11.10
CA VAL A 173 -10.66 -3.17 10.95
C VAL A 173 -10.44 -4.22 12.04
N ALA A 174 -9.19 -4.53 12.40
CA ALA A 174 -8.87 -5.49 13.46
C ALA A 174 -9.39 -5.07 14.83
N ILE A 175 -9.30 -3.77 15.13
CA ILE A 175 -9.71 -3.21 16.43
C ILE A 175 -11.23 -3.23 16.57
N HIS A 176 -11.96 -2.84 15.52
CA HIS A 176 -13.42 -2.74 15.56
C HIS A 176 -14.13 -4.06 15.25
N HIS A 177 -13.47 -4.95 14.52
CA HIS A 177 -14.02 -6.23 14.08
C HIS A 177 -13.01 -7.38 14.27
N PRO A 178 -12.61 -7.69 15.52
CA PRO A 178 -11.58 -8.71 15.79
C PRO A 178 -11.96 -10.10 15.26
N ALA A 179 -13.25 -10.43 15.21
CA ALA A 179 -13.75 -11.68 14.65
C ALA A 179 -13.79 -11.71 13.11
N ALA A 180 -13.58 -10.58 12.44
CA ALA A 180 -13.61 -10.48 10.98
C ALA A 180 -12.24 -10.73 10.33
N LEU A 181 -11.15 -10.75 11.11
CA LEU A 181 -9.81 -11.11 10.64
C LEU A 181 -9.43 -12.48 11.21
N THR A 182 -9.98 -13.53 10.61
CA THR A 182 -9.55 -14.90 10.88
C THR A 182 -8.17 -15.13 10.22
N PRO A 183 -7.38 -16.13 10.65
CA PRO A 183 -6.06 -16.41 10.06
C PRO A 183 -6.09 -16.78 8.56
N GLU A 184 -7.26 -16.98 7.98
CA GLU A 184 -7.44 -17.10 6.52
C GLU A 184 -7.39 -15.74 5.79
N LEU A 185 -7.59 -14.64 6.52
CA LEU A 185 -7.64 -13.26 6.03
C LEU A 185 -6.44 -12.41 6.45
N ASP A 186 -5.72 -12.85 7.48
CA ASP A 186 -4.53 -12.18 8.00
C ASP A 186 -3.26 -13.02 7.67
N PRO A 187 -2.29 -12.52 6.90
CA PRO A 187 -1.00 -13.20 6.74
C PRO A 187 -0.33 -13.43 8.12
N PRO A 188 0.52 -14.47 8.26
CA PRO A 188 0.80 -15.16 9.53
C PRO A 188 1.60 -14.40 10.62
N CYS A 189 1.59 -13.07 10.64
CA CYS A 189 2.36 -12.28 11.60
C CYS A 189 1.72 -12.16 12.99
N CYS A 190 0.42 -12.42 13.16
CA CYS A 190 -0.29 -12.30 14.44
C CYS A 190 -1.12 -13.56 14.77
N GLN A 191 -0.47 -14.68 15.07
CA GLN A 191 -1.17 -15.80 15.70
C GLN A 191 -1.50 -15.46 17.18
N PRO A 192 -2.75 -15.65 17.65
CA PRO A 192 -3.19 -15.35 19.01
C PRO A 192 -2.49 -16.16 20.12
N SER A 193 -1.70 -17.17 19.77
CA SER A 193 -1.09 -18.10 20.72
C SER A 193 -0.01 -17.48 21.62
N ASN A 194 0.33 -16.19 21.46
CA ASN A 194 1.35 -15.52 22.29
C ASN A 194 0.88 -14.25 23.02
N CYS A 195 -0.42 -13.92 23.02
CA CYS A 195 -0.95 -12.85 23.88
C CYS A 195 -1.36 -13.44 25.24
N LYS A 196 -0.41 -13.54 26.17
CA LYS A 196 -0.74 -13.77 27.59
C LYS A 196 -1.52 -12.55 28.11
N GLN A 197 -2.73 -12.78 28.60
CA GLN A 197 -3.54 -11.78 29.31
C GLN A 197 -2.77 -11.25 30.54
N PRO A 198 -2.80 -9.94 30.85
CA PRO A 198 -1.93 -9.34 31.86
C PRO A 198 -2.42 -9.49 33.32
N ASN A 199 -3.12 -10.56 33.68
CA ASN A 199 -3.73 -10.72 35.02
C ASN A 199 -3.37 -12.01 35.76
N ASP A 200 -2.09 -12.38 35.81
CA ASP A 200 -1.61 -13.41 36.75
C ASP A 200 -0.24 -13.04 37.33
N LEU A 201 -0.22 -11.98 38.14
CA LEU A 201 0.87 -11.76 39.10
C LEU A 201 0.24 -11.46 40.47
N LYS A 202 0.03 -12.52 41.25
CA LYS A 202 -0.11 -12.49 42.70
C LYS A 202 0.94 -13.38 43.31
#